data_AF-A0AAJ1KFM1-F1
#
_entry.id   AF-A0AAJ1KFM1-F1
#
_cell.length_a   1.000
_cell.length_b   1.000
_cell.length_c   1.000
_cell.angle_alpha   90.00
_cell.angle_beta   90.00
_cell.angle_gamma   90.00
#
_symmetry.space_group_name_H-M   'P 1'
#
loop_
_entity.id
_entity.type
_entity.pdbx_description
1 polymer ?
#
loop_
_entity_poly.entity_id
_entity_poly.type
_entity_poly.pdbx_seq_one_letter_code
_entity_poly.pdbx_strand_id
1 'polypeptide(L)'
;MNLIKIKMTALCFILFLSACSSAQNDYDYKNDKDGYLEAIAKKEYEIDKELKEVEDTSISVDERKKYVDKAISIMKEAKKISPPSEFKTADKEYEEYLDLFAKLVDEAKGSLKNVTAVHESFSEKDLEKLVKQIEAYEKSLGSDAKESLIKKKREHRRVTQEEYLKIVSVEIRQFYDCFGDGNLSDRSSYEIETLVKDAREHLYKISGTAPPKKFDNAEKKYKEAAEKFYELLSLLSIDPEMKENNTSEKVPVLFDEGVKLNSEFMDMLKEDK
;
A
#
# COMPACT_ATOMS: atom_id res chain seq x y z
N MET A 1 21.30 -7.95 12.90
CA MET A 1 20.98 -7.16 11.69
C MET A 1 19.90 -7.93 10.95
N ASN A 2 18.65 -7.54 11.19
CA ASN A 2 17.49 -8.46 11.18
C ASN A 2 16.85 -8.58 9.80
N LEU A 3 16.74 -9.83 9.32
CA LEU A 3 15.88 -10.26 8.21
C LEU A 3 14.40 -9.81 8.35
N ILE A 4 13.99 -9.43 9.56
CA ILE A 4 12.65 -8.93 9.90
C ILE A 4 12.34 -7.56 9.23
N LYS A 5 13.34 -6.72 8.93
CA LYS A 5 13.09 -5.42 8.28
C LYS A 5 12.77 -5.52 6.79
N ILE A 6 13.00 -6.68 6.14
CA ILE A 6 12.79 -6.85 4.69
C ILE A 6 11.42 -7.49 4.36
N LYS A 7 10.76 -8.17 5.30
CA LYS A 7 9.53 -8.94 5.01
C LYS A 7 8.20 -8.21 5.26
N MET A 8 8.13 -7.22 6.16
CA MET A 8 6.90 -6.40 6.34
C MET A 8 6.62 -5.51 5.12
N THR A 9 7.65 -5.20 4.36
CA THR A 9 7.59 -4.50 3.08
C THR A 9 6.81 -5.31 2.02
N ALA A 10 6.84 -6.64 2.08
CA ALA A 10 6.20 -7.51 1.09
C ALA A 10 4.66 -7.55 1.19
N LEU A 11 4.08 -7.20 2.35
CA LEU A 11 2.62 -7.02 2.48
C LEU A 11 2.16 -5.60 2.11
N CYS A 12 3.08 -4.64 1.93
CA CYS A 12 2.79 -3.23 1.59
C CYS A 12 3.28 -2.79 0.20
N PHE A 13 4.03 -3.60 -0.54
CA PHE A 13 4.60 -3.21 -1.84
C PHE A 13 3.87 -3.82 -3.03
N ILE A 14 2.74 -3.20 -3.37
CA ILE A 14 2.35 -3.00 -4.78
C ILE A 14 2.29 -1.48 -5.01
N LEU A 15 3.43 -0.83 -4.83
CA LEU A 15 3.69 0.50 -5.36
C LEU A 15 5.04 0.41 -6.06
N PHE A 16 5.06 0.93 -7.28
CA PHE A 16 6.12 0.83 -8.31
C PHE A 16 6.08 -0.43 -9.18
N LEU A 17 5.39 -0.31 -10.32
CA LEU A 17 6.02 -0.22 -11.65
C LEU A 17 4.94 0.05 -12.73
N SER A 18 4.87 1.29 -13.22
CA SER A 18 4.86 1.59 -14.67
C SER A 18 4.77 3.10 -14.92
N ALA A 19 5.93 3.71 -15.14
CA ALA A 19 6.01 4.81 -16.10
C ALA A 19 6.07 4.19 -17.51
N CYS A 20 5.39 4.85 -18.47
CA CYS A 20 5.18 4.49 -19.88
C CYS A 20 4.15 3.36 -20.09
N SER A 21 3.01 3.55 -20.76
CA SER A 21 2.66 4.43 -21.88
C SER A 21 1.16 4.79 -21.86
N SER A 22 0.82 5.91 -22.51
CA SER A 22 -0.56 6.29 -22.80
C SER A 22 -1.15 5.39 -23.89
N ALA A 23 -2.11 4.55 -23.52
CA ALA A 23 -3.04 3.96 -24.47
C ALA A 23 -4.47 4.19 -23.94
N GLN A 24 -5.15 5.17 -24.54
CA GLN A 24 -6.61 5.20 -24.59
C GLN A 24 -7.06 3.86 -25.15
N ASN A 25 -7.83 3.08 -24.38
CA ASN A 25 -8.60 1.99 -24.94
C ASN A 25 -10.07 2.20 -24.58
N ASP A 26 -10.84 2.46 -25.63
CA ASP A 26 -12.28 2.33 -25.64
C ASP A 26 -12.68 0.94 -25.16
N TYR A 27 -13.64 0.93 -24.24
CA TYR A 27 -14.16 -0.26 -23.58
C TYR A 27 -15.06 -1.06 -24.53
N ASP A 28 -14.72 -2.32 -24.76
CA ASP A 28 -15.67 -3.31 -25.28
C ASP A 28 -15.86 -4.43 -24.25
N TYR A 29 -17.07 -4.53 -23.72
CA TYR A 29 -17.43 -5.36 -22.56
C TYR A 29 -17.63 -6.81 -23.01
N LYS A 30 -16.56 -7.48 -23.46
CA LYS A 30 -16.64 -8.88 -23.95
C LYS A 30 -15.31 -9.66 -24.04
N ASN A 31 -14.33 -9.40 -23.16
CA ASN A 31 -13.15 -10.27 -23.01
C ASN A 31 -13.19 -11.02 -21.67
N ASP A 32 -13.15 -12.35 -21.72
CA ASP A 32 -13.22 -13.26 -20.55
C ASP A 32 -12.10 -13.04 -19.52
N LYS A 33 -10.90 -12.66 -19.99
CA LYS A 33 -9.74 -12.33 -19.16
C LYS A 33 -9.95 -11.10 -18.30
N ASP A 34 -10.41 -10.02 -18.92
CA ASP A 34 -10.56 -8.75 -18.22
C ASP A 34 -11.68 -8.82 -17.18
N GLY A 35 -12.78 -9.50 -17.54
CA GLY A 35 -13.88 -9.78 -16.60
C GLY A 35 -13.46 -10.66 -15.42
N TYR A 36 -12.61 -11.66 -15.65
CA TYR A 36 -12.04 -12.48 -14.57
C TYR A 36 -11.16 -11.66 -13.62
N LEU A 37 -10.23 -10.87 -14.15
CA LEU A 37 -9.35 -10.03 -13.32
C LEU A 37 -10.12 -8.96 -12.55
N GLU A 38 -11.18 -8.38 -13.16
CA GLU A 38 -12.09 -7.44 -12.49
C GLU A 38 -12.84 -8.10 -11.33
N ALA A 39 -13.35 -9.32 -11.54
CA ALA A 39 -14.06 -10.05 -10.49
C ALA A 39 -13.12 -10.36 -9.30
N ILE A 40 -11.87 -10.76 -9.57
CA ILE A 40 -10.86 -10.96 -8.52
C ILE A 40 -10.56 -9.65 -7.79
N ALA A 41 -10.27 -8.59 -8.54
CA ALA A 41 -9.93 -7.29 -7.95
C ALA A 41 -11.04 -6.76 -7.03
N LYS A 42 -12.29 -6.91 -7.44
CA LYS A 42 -13.46 -6.55 -6.62
C LYS A 42 -13.53 -7.39 -5.35
N LYS A 43 -13.36 -8.71 -5.43
CA LYS A 43 -13.44 -9.59 -4.27
C LYS A 43 -12.31 -9.37 -3.27
N GLU A 44 -11.09 -9.14 -3.75
CA GLU A 44 -9.99 -8.77 -2.86
C GLU A 44 -10.23 -7.43 -2.16
N TYR A 45 -10.78 -6.44 -2.87
CA TYR A 45 -11.17 -5.18 -2.24
C TYR A 45 -12.26 -5.37 -1.17
N GLU A 46 -13.28 -6.19 -1.44
CA GLU A 46 -14.31 -6.54 -0.46
C GLU A 46 -13.71 -7.23 0.78
N ILE A 47 -12.76 -8.15 0.60
CA ILE A 47 -12.02 -8.81 1.70
C ILE A 47 -11.24 -7.78 2.52
N ASP A 48 -10.43 -6.94 1.87
CA ASP A 48 -9.62 -5.92 2.53
C ASP A 48 -10.48 -4.96 3.35
N LYS A 49 -11.66 -4.58 2.82
CA LYS A 49 -12.61 -3.72 3.50
C LYS A 49 -13.12 -4.33 4.80
N GLU A 50 -13.57 -5.59 4.77
CA GLU A 50 -14.03 -6.27 5.98
C GLU A 50 -12.88 -6.45 6.99
N LEU A 51 -11.66 -6.76 6.53
CA LEU A 51 -10.50 -6.87 7.41
C LEU A 51 -10.07 -5.54 8.03
N LYS A 52 -10.24 -4.41 7.32
CA LYS A 52 -10.02 -3.08 7.88
C LYS A 52 -10.98 -2.76 9.04
N GLU A 53 -12.23 -3.21 8.95
CA GLU A 53 -13.20 -3.07 10.04
C GLU A 53 -12.82 -3.93 11.27
N VAL A 54 -12.07 -5.02 11.08
CA VAL A 54 -11.50 -5.80 12.20
C VAL A 54 -10.49 -4.98 12.99
N GLU A 55 -9.85 -3.97 12.40
CA GLU A 55 -8.86 -3.13 13.06
C GLU A 55 -9.49 -1.99 13.88
N ASP A 56 -10.82 -1.78 13.76
CA ASP A 56 -11.52 -0.77 14.55
C ASP A 56 -11.66 -1.22 16.02
N THR A 57 -10.83 -0.63 16.89
CA THR A 57 -10.84 -0.90 18.34
C THR A 57 -11.98 -0.22 19.07
N SER A 58 -12.77 0.65 18.41
CA SER A 58 -13.94 1.29 19.00
C SER A 58 -15.16 0.35 19.06
N ILE A 59 -15.18 -0.70 18.24
CA ILE A 59 -16.23 -1.72 18.24
C ILE A 59 -15.86 -2.93 19.11
N SER A 60 -16.88 -3.69 19.50
CA SER A 60 -16.67 -4.86 20.36
C SER A 60 -15.89 -5.98 19.66
N VAL A 61 -15.17 -6.80 20.44
CA VAL A 61 -14.47 -7.99 19.91
C VAL A 61 -15.43 -8.94 19.19
N ASP A 62 -16.66 -9.10 19.67
CA ASP A 62 -17.64 -9.96 19.00
C ASP A 62 -18.15 -9.37 17.68
N GLU A 63 -18.19 -8.05 17.54
CA GLU A 63 -18.47 -7.39 16.26
C GLU A 63 -17.30 -7.57 15.28
N ARG A 64 -16.05 -7.38 15.74
CA ARG A 64 -14.83 -7.65 14.96
C ARG A 64 -14.78 -9.08 14.43
N LYS A 65 -15.22 -10.06 15.23
CA LYS A 65 -15.34 -11.46 14.81
C LYS A 65 -16.35 -11.67 13.65
N LYS A 66 -17.42 -10.89 13.58
CA LYS A 66 -18.38 -10.97 12.46
C LYS A 66 -17.75 -10.46 11.17
N TYR A 67 -16.91 -9.43 11.23
CA TYR A 67 -16.15 -8.94 10.08
C TYR A 67 -15.15 -9.99 9.56
N VAL A 68 -14.50 -10.74 10.47
CA VAL A 68 -13.71 -11.93 10.10
C VAL A 68 -14.56 -12.97 9.36
N ASP A 69 -15.76 -13.30 9.86
CA ASP A 69 -16.65 -14.28 9.21
C ASP A 69 -17.11 -13.82 7.81
N LYS A 70 -17.38 -12.52 7.65
CA LYS A 70 -17.71 -11.93 6.35
C LYS A 70 -16.54 -12.01 5.37
N ALA A 71 -15.33 -11.66 5.80
CA ALA A 71 -14.12 -11.77 4.98
C ALA A 71 -13.92 -13.21 4.47
N ILE A 72 -14.03 -14.21 5.35
CA ILE A 72 -13.93 -15.64 5.00
C ILE A 72 -15.05 -16.04 4.01
N SER A 73 -16.27 -15.53 4.19
CA SER A 73 -17.37 -15.76 3.25
C SER A 73 -17.05 -15.22 1.85
N ILE A 74 -16.49 -14.01 1.76
CA ILE A 74 -16.09 -13.40 0.48
C ILE A 74 -14.96 -14.19 -0.17
N MET A 75 -13.98 -14.69 0.60
CA MET A 75 -12.93 -15.60 0.07
C MET A 75 -13.55 -16.86 -0.55
N LYS A 76 -14.55 -17.47 0.10
CA LYS A 76 -15.27 -18.64 -0.45
C LYS A 76 -16.06 -18.32 -1.72
N GLU A 77 -16.56 -17.09 -1.86
CA GLU A 77 -17.20 -16.62 -3.09
C GLU A 77 -16.19 -16.35 -4.20
N ALA A 78 -15.02 -15.80 -3.87
CA ALA A 78 -13.94 -15.52 -4.83
C ALA A 78 -13.45 -16.80 -5.53
N LYS A 79 -13.40 -17.94 -4.82
CA LYS A 79 -13.12 -19.26 -5.40
C LYS A 79 -14.15 -19.75 -6.43
N LYS A 80 -15.31 -19.11 -6.54
CA LYS A 80 -16.36 -19.48 -7.52
C LYS A 80 -16.26 -18.66 -8.80
N ILE A 81 -15.32 -17.73 -8.90
CA ILE A 81 -15.06 -16.97 -10.11
C ILE A 81 -14.56 -17.97 -11.16
N SER A 82 -15.20 -18.00 -12.33
CA SER A 82 -14.79 -18.92 -13.40
C SER A 82 -13.60 -18.36 -14.17
N PRO A 83 -12.46 -19.07 -14.22
CA PRO A 83 -11.30 -18.60 -14.97
C PRO A 83 -11.43 -18.84 -16.47
N PRO A 84 -10.88 -17.97 -17.32
CA PRO A 84 -10.63 -18.31 -18.71
C PRO A 84 -9.62 -19.47 -18.81
N SER A 85 -9.61 -20.17 -19.94
CA SER A 85 -8.84 -21.41 -20.12
C SER A 85 -7.34 -21.27 -19.82
N GLU A 86 -6.76 -20.13 -20.17
CA GLU A 86 -5.35 -19.79 -19.95
C GLU A 86 -4.99 -19.49 -18.49
N PHE A 87 -5.96 -19.09 -17.66
CA PHE A 87 -5.73 -18.77 -16.25
C PHE A 87 -6.08 -19.92 -15.32
N LYS A 88 -6.45 -21.11 -15.81
CA LYS A 88 -6.79 -22.26 -14.96
C LYS A 88 -5.72 -22.62 -13.93
N THR A 89 -4.44 -22.57 -14.33
CA THR A 89 -3.33 -22.83 -13.39
C THR A 89 -3.24 -21.72 -12.35
N ALA A 90 -3.31 -20.46 -12.78
CA ALA A 90 -3.28 -19.32 -11.86
C ALA A 90 -4.46 -19.33 -10.89
N ASP A 91 -5.67 -19.61 -11.37
CA ASP A 91 -6.89 -19.72 -10.58
C ASP A 91 -6.75 -20.78 -9.48
N LYS A 92 -6.15 -21.94 -9.78
CA LYS A 92 -5.87 -22.95 -8.76
C LYS A 92 -4.90 -22.44 -7.68
N GLU A 93 -3.83 -21.76 -8.06
CA GLU A 93 -2.88 -21.16 -7.11
C GLU A 93 -3.57 -20.07 -6.26
N TYR A 94 -4.52 -19.33 -6.84
CA TYR A 94 -5.33 -18.33 -6.15
C TYR A 94 -6.32 -18.98 -5.16
N GLU A 95 -6.98 -20.08 -5.53
CA GLU A 95 -7.81 -20.86 -4.62
C GLU A 95 -7.02 -21.39 -3.42
N GLU A 96 -5.81 -21.90 -3.65
CA GLU A 96 -4.90 -22.37 -2.60
C GLU A 96 -4.45 -21.22 -1.68
N TYR A 97 -4.19 -20.03 -2.24
CA TYR A 97 -3.93 -18.81 -1.47
C TYR A 97 -5.13 -18.46 -0.58
N LEU A 98 -6.34 -18.44 -1.13
CA LEU A 98 -7.55 -18.09 -0.39
C LEU A 98 -7.86 -19.10 0.72
N ASP A 99 -7.65 -20.40 0.48
CA ASP A 99 -7.82 -21.43 1.51
C ASP A 99 -6.83 -21.26 2.66
N LEU A 100 -5.56 -21.00 2.35
CA LEU A 100 -4.54 -20.72 3.36
C LEU A 100 -4.86 -19.45 4.14
N PHE A 101 -5.24 -18.38 3.44
CA PHE A 101 -5.52 -17.09 4.07
C PHE A 101 -6.78 -17.15 4.95
N ALA A 102 -7.86 -17.77 4.46
CA ALA A 102 -9.08 -17.98 5.24
C ALA A 102 -8.81 -18.77 6.52
N LYS A 103 -7.98 -19.82 6.44
CA LYS A 103 -7.58 -20.60 7.61
C LYS A 103 -6.85 -19.73 8.65
N LEU A 104 -5.85 -18.96 8.23
CA LEU A 104 -5.06 -18.12 9.13
C LEU A 104 -5.90 -17.01 9.77
N VAL A 105 -6.78 -16.40 8.99
CA VAL A 105 -7.73 -15.38 9.46
C VAL A 105 -8.72 -15.96 10.48
N ASP A 106 -9.21 -17.18 10.26
CA ASP A 106 -10.08 -17.88 11.22
C ASP A 106 -9.34 -18.26 12.51
N GLU A 107 -8.08 -18.72 12.42
CA GLU A 107 -7.24 -18.98 13.59
C GLU A 107 -6.97 -17.70 14.40
N ALA A 108 -6.68 -16.58 13.72
CA ALA A 108 -6.47 -15.27 14.34
C ALA A 108 -7.72 -14.71 15.03
N LYS A 109 -8.92 -15.14 14.63
CA LYS A 109 -10.21 -14.77 15.25
C LYS A 109 -10.23 -15.00 16.76
N GLY A 110 -9.55 -16.05 17.23
CA GLY A 110 -9.45 -16.38 18.67
C GLY A 110 -8.61 -15.37 19.47
N SER A 111 -7.68 -14.70 18.81
CA SER A 111 -6.69 -13.80 19.41
C SER A 111 -7.09 -12.33 19.41
N LEU A 112 -8.21 -11.96 18.79
CA LEU A 112 -8.65 -10.56 18.63
C LEU A 112 -8.83 -9.76 19.94
N LYS A 113 -8.86 -10.41 21.10
CA LYS A 113 -8.82 -9.73 22.40
C LYS A 113 -7.47 -9.06 22.70
N ASN A 114 -6.41 -9.56 22.08
CA ASN A 114 -5.02 -9.21 22.38
C ASN A 114 -4.32 -8.52 21.21
N VAL A 115 -4.92 -8.54 20.01
CA VAL A 115 -4.37 -7.94 18.80
C VAL A 115 -5.38 -7.01 18.15
N THR A 116 -4.88 -6.01 17.43
CA THR A 116 -5.71 -5.05 16.71
C THR A 116 -6.01 -5.57 15.30
N ALA A 117 -5.01 -6.16 14.64
CA ALA A 117 -5.16 -6.70 13.29
C ALA A 117 -4.96 -8.21 13.25
N VAL A 118 -5.64 -8.90 12.32
CA VAL A 118 -5.54 -10.37 12.20
C VAL A 118 -4.12 -10.83 11.90
N HIS A 119 -3.37 -10.08 11.10
CA HIS A 119 -2.03 -10.42 10.67
C HIS A 119 -1.00 -10.38 11.81
N GLU A 120 -1.28 -9.65 12.89
CA GLU A 120 -0.43 -9.62 14.10
C GLU A 120 -0.41 -10.98 14.82
N SER A 121 -1.39 -11.85 14.56
CA SER A 121 -1.43 -13.22 15.09
C SER A 121 -0.72 -14.25 14.21
N PHE A 122 -0.26 -13.87 13.01
CA PHE A 122 0.36 -14.81 12.08
C PHE A 122 1.82 -15.07 12.48
N SER A 123 2.24 -16.33 12.44
CA SER A 123 3.65 -16.66 12.63
C SER A 123 4.48 -16.26 11.40
N GLU A 124 5.79 -16.03 11.57
CA GLU A 124 6.68 -15.79 10.43
C GLU A 124 6.59 -16.91 9.38
N LYS A 125 6.46 -18.16 9.83
CA LYS A 125 6.32 -19.32 8.94
C LYS A 125 5.01 -19.29 8.15
N ASP A 126 3.94 -18.76 8.72
CA ASP A 126 2.65 -18.65 8.02
C ASP A 126 2.67 -17.50 7.01
N LEU A 127 3.29 -16.37 7.37
CA LEU A 127 3.55 -15.27 6.44
C LEU A 127 4.41 -15.74 5.25
N GLU A 128 5.48 -16.51 5.50
CA GLU A 128 6.31 -17.07 4.43
C GLU A 128 5.53 -17.99 3.49
N LYS A 129 4.58 -18.78 4.00
CA LYS A 129 3.72 -19.63 3.16
C LYS A 129 2.76 -18.79 2.33
N LEU A 130 2.13 -17.78 2.93
CA LEU A 130 1.23 -16.87 2.22
C LEU A 130 1.97 -16.17 1.07
N VAL A 131 3.17 -15.63 1.34
CA VAL A 131 4.01 -14.97 0.34
C VAL A 131 4.36 -15.94 -0.80
N LYS A 132 4.79 -17.16 -0.50
CA LYS A 132 5.11 -18.15 -1.55
C LYS A 132 3.89 -18.50 -2.41
N GLN A 133 2.71 -18.57 -1.80
CA GLN A 133 1.49 -18.92 -2.52
C GLN A 133 0.98 -17.78 -3.41
N ILE A 134 1.02 -16.53 -2.93
CA ILE A 134 0.68 -15.38 -3.78
C ILE A 134 1.70 -15.19 -4.91
N GLU A 135 2.99 -15.43 -4.67
CA GLU A 135 4.03 -15.41 -5.70
C GLU A 135 3.79 -16.51 -6.77
N ALA A 136 3.34 -17.70 -6.37
CA ALA A 136 2.99 -18.77 -7.29
C ALA A 136 1.79 -18.40 -8.17
N TYR A 137 0.76 -17.77 -7.58
CA TYR A 137 -0.37 -17.22 -8.31
C TYR A 137 0.06 -16.16 -9.33
N GLU A 138 0.78 -15.13 -8.88
CA GLU A 138 1.22 -14.02 -9.74
C GLU A 138 2.12 -14.49 -10.88
N LYS A 139 3.00 -15.46 -10.60
CA LYS A 139 3.86 -16.07 -11.62
C LYS A 139 3.05 -16.83 -12.66
N SER A 140 2.05 -17.58 -12.21
CA SER A 140 1.15 -18.35 -13.09
C SER A 140 0.23 -17.46 -13.92
N LEU A 141 -0.10 -16.27 -13.42
CA LEU A 141 -0.93 -15.29 -14.10
C LEU A 141 -0.19 -14.61 -15.28
N GLY A 142 1.12 -14.41 -15.15
CA GLY A 142 1.95 -13.70 -16.14
C GLY A 142 1.99 -12.20 -15.93
N SER A 143 3.03 -11.54 -16.48
CA SER A 143 3.34 -10.12 -16.24
C SER A 143 2.20 -9.18 -16.61
N ASP A 144 1.62 -9.35 -17.79
CA ASP A 144 0.65 -8.41 -18.36
C ASP A 144 -0.67 -8.48 -17.58
N ALA A 145 -1.11 -9.69 -17.24
CA ALA A 145 -2.31 -9.92 -16.45
C ALA A 145 -2.10 -9.50 -14.98
N LYS A 146 -0.90 -9.70 -14.41
CA LYS A 146 -0.54 -9.14 -13.11
C LYS A 146 -0.63 -7.62 -13.11
N GLU A 147 -0.07 -6.94 -14.10
CA GLU A 147 -0.15 -5.47 -14.19
C GLU A 147 -1.60 -4.99 -14.34
N SER A 148 -2.40 -5.67 -15.18
CA SER A 148 -3.83 -5.38 -15.32
C SER A 148 -4.58 -5.56 -13.99
N LEU A 149 -4.34 -6.66 -13.29
CA LEU A 149 -4.94 -6.93 -11.99
C LEU A 149 -4.58 -5.85 -10.96
N ILE A 150 -3.33 -5.41 -10.91
CA ILE A 150 -2.87 -4.33 -10.03
C ILE A 150 -3.62 -3.03 -10.33
N LYS A 151 -3.78 -2.68 -11.62
CA LYS A 151 -4.55 -1.49 -12.04
C LYS A 151 -6.00 -1.59 -11.59
N LYS A 152 -6.65 -2.74 -11.76
CA LYS A 152 -8.04 -2.97 -11.33
C LYS A 152 -8.21 -2.91 -9.82
N LYS A 153 -7.31 -3.54 -9.06
CA LYS A 153 -7.28 -3.43 -7.58
C LYS A 153 -7.17 -1.97 -7.15
N ARG A 154 -6.33 -1.19 -7.84
CA ARG A 154 -6.20 0.25 -7.61
C ARG A 154 -7.51 1.00 -7.87
N GLU A 155 -8.21 0.71 -8.96
CA GLU A 155 -9.50 1.35 -9.29
C GLU A 155 -10.54 1.16 -8.17
N HIS A 156 -10.66 -0.04 -7.59
CA HIS A 156 -11.58 -0.27 -6.47
C HIS A 156 -11.18 0.44 -5.17
N ARG A 157 -9.89 0.69 -4.98
CA ARG A 157 -9.35 1.37 -3.79
C ARG A 157 -9.40 2.90 -3.88
N ARG A 158 -9.82 3.47 -5.02
CA ARG A 158 -9.86 4.92 -5.20
C ARG A 158 -10.81 5.57 -4.18
N VAL A 159 -10.27 6.53 -3.43
CA VAL A 159 -11.06 7.29 -2.46
C VAL A 159 -11.79 8.45 -3.12
N THR A 160 -12.71 9.08 -2.39
CA THR A 160 -13.38 10.30 -2.87
C THR A 160 -12.40 11.48 -2.96
N GLN A 161 -12.75 12.52 -3.72
CA GLN A 161 -11.95 13.74 -3.76
C GLN A 161 -11.77 14.37 -2.39
N GLU A 162 -12.85 14.47 -1.61
CA GLU A 162 -12.81 15.05 -0.27
C GLU A 162 -11.87 14.27 0.65
N GLU A 163 -11.99 12.93 0.64
CA GLU A 163 -11.13 12.05 1.41
C GLU A 163 -9.66 12.16 0.99
N TYR A 164 -9.38 12.15 -0.31
CA TYR A 164 -8.02 12.29 -0.83
C TYR A 164 -7.38 13.62 -0.41
N LEU A 165 -8.08 14.73 -0.63
CA LEU A 165 -7.57 16.06 -0.28
C LEU A 165 -7.34 16.20 1.22
N LYS A 166 -8.22 15.61 2.05
CA LYS A 166 -8.06 15.58 3.50
C LYS A 166 -6.83 14.79 3.91
N ILE A 167 -6.66 13.57 3.39
CA ILE A 167 -5.50 12.71 3.69
C ILE A 167 -4.22 13.45 3.29
N VAL A 168 -4.11 13.88 2.03
CA VAL A 168 -2.92 14.57 1.52
C VAL A 168 -2.59 15.79 2.38
N SER A 169 -3.57 16.66 2.67
CA SER A 169 -3.32 17.89 3.42
C SER A 169 -2.90 17.63 4.87
N VAL A 170 -3.39 16.57 5.50
CA VAL A 170 -3.04 16.22 6.89
C VAL A 170 -1.66 15.58 6.92
N GLU A 171 -1.45 14.55 6.12
CA GLU A 171 -0.23 13.75 6.15
C GLU A 171 0.98 14.55 5.66
N ILE A 172 0.83 15.42 4.66
CA ILE A 172 1.97 16.24 4.20
C ILE A 172 2.39 17.29 5.24
N ARG A 173 1.42 17.82 6.00
CA ARG A 173 1.71 18.75 7.09
C ARG A 173 2.46 18.01 8.21
N GLN A 174 1.96 16.85 8.61
CA GLN A 174 2.60 16.04 9.64
C GLN A 174 4.00 15.61 9.23
N PHE A 175 4.20 15.25 7.96
CA PHE A 175 5.52 15.00 7.40
C PHE A 175 6.47 16.20 7.60
N TYR A 176 6.03 17.42 7.27
CA TYR A 176 6.85 18.62 7.49
C TYR A 176 7.07 18.93 8.97
N ASP A 177 6.08 18.69 9.82
CA ASP A 177 6.19 18.90 11.27
C ASP A 177 7.28 18.01 11.89
N CYS A 178 7.57 16.82 11.33
CA CYS A 178 8.70 15.98 11.76
C CYS A 178 10.05 16.73 11.68
N PHE A 179 10.21 17.60 10.68
CA PHE A 179 11.43 18.38 10.47
C PHE A 179 11.47 19.68 11.30
N GLY A 180 10.33 20.14 11.81
CA GLY A 180 10.24 21.32 12.66
C GLY A 180 10.77 22.59 11.97
N ASP A 181 11.77 23.23 12.59
CA ASP A 181 12.47 24.40 12.04
C ASP A 181 13.54 24.05 10.98
N GLY A 182 13.72 22.76 10.68
CA GLY A 182 14.73 22.28 9.74
C GLY A 182 16.14 22.20 10.34
N ASN A 183 16.34 22.55 11.61
CA ASN A 183 17.64 22.36 12.27
C ASN A 183 17.80 20.91 12.74
N LEU A 184 18.57 20.14 11.96
CA LEU A 184 18.84 18.73 12.22
C LEU A 184 20.20 18.49 12.89
N SER A 185 21.13 19.45 12.87
CA SER A 185 22.52 19.25 13.34
C SER A 185 22.65 19.14 14.85
N ASP A 186 21.69 19.69 15.60
CA ASP A 186 21.69 19.67 17.06
C ASP A 186 20.93 18.47 17.64
N ARG A 187 20.34 17.62 16.77
CA ARG A 187 19.55 16.46 17.19
C ARG A 187 20.45 15.25 17.42
N SER A 188 20.13 14.47 18.44
CA SER A 188 20.76 13.17 18.65
C SER A 188 20.37 12.17 17.57
N SER A 189 21.19 11.13 17.38
CA SER A 189 20.94 10.05 16.43
C SER A 189 19.60 9.37 16.68
N TYR A 190 19.21 9.22 17.95
CA TYR A 190 17.91 8.68 18.34
C TYR A 190 16.74 9.56 17.89
N GLU A 191 16.87 10.89 18.02
CA GLU A 191 15.85 11.83 17.56
C GLU A 191 15.72 11.81 16.03
N ILE A 192 16.84 11.69 15.30
CA ILE A 192 16.84 11.58 13.84
C ILE A 192 16.23 10.26 13.37
N GLU A 193 16.56 9.13 14.01
CA GLU A 193 15.94 7.84 13.70
C GLU A 193 14.42 7.85 13.94
N THR A 194 13.98 8.50 15.01
CA THR A 194 12.56 8.68 15.33
C THR A 194 11.88 9.54 14.27
N LEU A 195 12.46 10.70 13.94
CA LEU A 195 12.00 11.56 12.85
C LEU A 195 11.85 10.79 11.55
N VAL A 196 12.86 10.01 11.17
CA VAL A 196 12.87 9.26 9.91
C VAL A 196 11.72 8.25 9.87
N LYS A 197 11.50 7.55 10.98
CA LYS A 197 10.41 6.57 11.10
C LYS A 197 9.06 7.26 10.93
N ASP A 198 8.82 8.35 11.65
CA ASP A 198 7.53 9.06 11.65
C ASP A 198 7.27 9.73 10.29
N ALA A 199 8.28 10.39 9.72
CA ALA A 199 8.20 11.02 8.41
C ALA A 199 7.90 10.00 7.30
N ARG A 200 8.52 8.81 7.34
CA ARG A 200 8.20 7.73 6.40
C ARG A 200 6.76 7.28 6.51
N GLU A 201 6.22 7.17 7.72
CA GLU A 201 4.82 6.76 7.94
C GLU A 201 3.84 7.70 7.22
N HIS A 202 4.06 9.01 7.32
CA HIS A 202 3.22 10.01 6.65
C HIS A 202 3.31 9.93 5.12
N LEU A 203 4.52 9.78 4.57
CA LEU A 203 4.69 9.60 3.12
C LEU A 203 4.01 8.30 2.63
N TYR A 204 4.10 7.22 3.41
CA TYR A 204 3.45 5.95 3.08
C TYR A 204 1.93 6.07 3.06
N LYS A 205 1.33 6.81 3.99
CA LYS A 205 -0.13 7.04 4.00
C LYS A 205 -0.61 7.78 2.75
N ILE A 206 0.13 8.78 2.28
CA ILE A 206 -0.20 9.47 1.02
C ILE A 206 0.01 8.53 -0.17
N SER A 207 1.17 7.88 -0.28
CA SER A 207 1.49 6.97 -1.40
C SER A 207 0.53 5.78 -1.48
N GLY A 208 0.06 5.28 -0.33
CA GLY A 208 -0.89 4.17 -0.22
C GLY A 208 -2.33 4.55 -0.58
N THR A 209 -2.65 5.85 -0.63
CA THR A 209 -4.00 6.31 -0.95
C THR A 209 -4.17 6.45 -2.47
N ALA A 210 -5.06 5.65 -3.05
CA ALA A 210 -5.40 5.78 -4.47
C ALA A 210 -6.33 6.99 -4.68
N PRO A 211 -5.94 8.02 -5.45
CA PRO A 211 -6.77 9.20 -5.65
C PRO A 211 -7.95 8.90 -6.58
N PRO A 212 -8.96 9.79 -6.66
CA PRO A 212 -9.86 9.84 -7.81
C PRO A 212 -9.09 9.94 -9.13
N LYS A 213 -9.64 9.33 -10.19
CA LYS A 213 -9.02 9.25 -11.52
C LYS A 213 -8.57 10.60 -12.09
N LYS A 214 -9.28 11.70 -11.78
CA LYS A 214 -8.90 13.03 -12.25
C LYS A 214 -7.53 13.51 -11.73
N PHE A 215 -7.10 13.03 -10.56
CA PHE A 215 -5.81 13.40 -9.98
C PHE A 215 -4.66 12.47 -10.38
N ASP A 216 -4.83 11.56 -11.35
CA ASP A 216 -3.75 10.63 -11.76
C ASP A 216 -2.48 11.36 -12.24
N ASN A 217 -2.63 12.54 -12.86
CA ASN A 217 -1.48 13.36 -13.25
C ASN A 217 -0.82 14.06 -12.06
N ALA A 218 -1.61 14.56 -11.10
CA ALA A 218 -1.10 15.14 -9.87
C ALA A 218 -0.34 14.08 -9.05
N GLU A 219 -0.83 12.84 -9.01
CA GLU A 219 -0.17 11.73 -8.31
C GLU A 219 1.22 11.42 -8.87
N LYS A 220 1.41 11.50 -10.19
CA LYS A 220 2.76 11.36 -10.79
C LYS A 220 3.70 12.41 -10.24
N LYS A 221 3.21 13.65 -10.08
CA LYS A 221 4.00 14.73 -9.52
C LYS A 221 4.33 14.51 -8.04
N TYR A 222 3.37 14.00 -7.26
CA TYR A 222 3.64 13.59 -5.89
C TYR A 222 4.71 12.50 -5.80
N LYS A 223 4.74 11.54 -6.75
CA LYS A 223 5.78 10.49 -6.77
C LYS A 223 7.19 11.07 -6.95
N GLU A 224 7.35 12.06 -7.82
CA GLU A 224 8.64 12.78 -7.97
C GLU A 224 9.04 13.44 -6.65
N ALA A 225 8.10 14.09 -5.94
CA ALA A 225 8.38 14.70 -4.64
C ALA A 225 8.75 13.64 -3.58
N ALA A 226 7.97 12.55 -3.52
CA ALA A 226 8.18 11.47 -2.57
C ALA A 226 9.54 10.78 -2.77
N GLU A 227 10.01 10.61 -4.01
CA GLU A 227 11.34 10.08 -4.30
C GLU A 227 12.44 10.91 -3.63
N LYS A 228 12.36 12.25 -3.72
CA LYS A 228 13.32 13.15 -3.05
C LYS A 228 13.28 13.02 -1.53
N PHE A 229 12.08 12.97 -0.96
CA PHE A 229 11.92 12.79 0.48
C PHE A 229 12.43 11.42 0.95
N TYR A 230 12.14 10.33 0.22
CA TYR A 230 12.66 9.00 0.59
C TYR A 230 14.17 8.89 0.44
N GLU A 231 14.77 9.54 -0.56
CA GLU A 231 16.23 9.64 -0.70
C GLU A 231 16.84 10.33 0.52
N LEU A 232 16.30 11.50 0.89
CA LEU A 232 16.70 12.23 2.09
C LEU A 232 16.58 11.38 3.37
N LEU A 233 15.44 10.72 3.58
CA LEU A 233 15.19 9.90 4.75
C LEU A 233 16.13 8.67 4.80
N SER A 234 16.56 8.20 3.63
CA SER A 234 17.54 7.12 3.53
C SER A 234 18.95 7.58 3.91
N LEU A 235 19.35 8.79 3.51
CA LEU A 235 20.60 9.40 3.97
C LEU A 235 20.61 9.57 5.49
N LEU A 236 19.55 10.15 6.07
CA LEU A 236 19.42 10.30 7.52
C LEU A 236 19.35 8.96 8.28
N SER A 237 18.88 7.88 7.63
CA SER A 237 18.92 6.54 8.24
C SER A 237 20.34 5.97 8.34
N ILE A 238 21.22 6.35 7.41
CA ILE A 238 22.58 5.82 7.28
C ILE A 238 23.55 6.65 8.11
N ASP A 239 23.41 7.97 8.04
CA ASP A 239 24.25 8.95 8.73
C ASP A 239 23.37 9.94 9.50
N PRO A 240 22.78 9.51 10.63
CA PRO A 240 21.83 10.33 11.39
C PRO A 240 22.50 11.55 12.05
N GLU A 241 23.80 11.47 12.34
CA GLU A 241 24.57 12.59 12.89
C GLU A 241 25.09 13.54 11.78
N MET A 242 24.81 13.22 10.51
CA MET A 242 25.23 13.98 9.32
C MET A 242 26.73 14.32 9.35
N LYS A 243 27.55 13.38 9.81
CA LYS A 243 29.01 13.58 9.94
C LYS A 243 29.71 13.50 8.60
N GLU A 244 29.11 12.87 7.60
CA GLU A 244 29.64 12.86 6.24
C GLU A 244 29.23 14.14 5.52
N ASN A 245 30.21 14.86 4.94
CA ASN A 245 29.96 16.10 4.18
C ASN A 245 28.89 15.92 3.09
N ASN A 246 28.86 14.74 2.47
CA ASN A 246 27.88 14.41 1.44
C ASN A 246 26.45 14.35 1.98
N THR A 247 26.23 13.97 3.25
CA THR A 247 24.91 13.93 3.89
C THR A 247 24.46 15.34 4.26
N SER A 248 25.32 16.11 4.96
CA SER A 248 24.99 17.45 5.44
C SER A 248 24.74 18.46 4.30
N GLU A 249 25.40 18.27 3.15
CA GLU A 249 25.14 19.08 1.94
C GLU A 249 23.89 18.64 1.17
N LYS A 250 23.59 17.33 1.09
CA LYS A 250 22.47 16.81 0.27
C LYS A 250 21.12 16.88 0.94
N VAL A 251 21.05 16.67 2.25
CA VAL A 251 19.76 16.64 2.97
C VAL A 251 18.96 17.94 2.76
N PRO A 252 19.53 19.15 2.93
CA PRO A 252 18.79 20.38 2.67
C PRO A 252 18.33 20.51 1.22
N VAL A 253 19.18 20.15 0.25
CA VAL A 253 18.87 20.22 -1.18
C VAL A 253 17.70 19.30 -1.55
N LEU A 254 17.73 18.05 -1.09
CA LEU A 254 16.65 17.09 -1.34
C LEU A 254 15.34 17.52 -0.67
N PHE A 255 15.42 18.13 0.51
CA PHE A 255 14.25 18.67 1.19
C PHE A 255 13.61 19.78 0.36
N ASP A 256 14.40 20.77 -0.08
CA ASP A 256 13.92 21.90 -0.88
C ASP A 256 13.36 21.46 -2.24
N GLU A 257 14.04 20.53 -2.92
CA GLU A 257 13.55 19.93 -4.16
C GLU A 257 12.21 19.22 -3.96
N GLY A 258 12.10 18.40 -2.91
CA GLY A 258 10.86 17.72 -2.56
C GLY A 258 9.73 18.69 -2.22
N VAL A 259 10.00 19.76 -1.44
CA VAL A 259 9.02 20.81 -1.11
C VAL A 259 8.54 21.53 -2.36
N LYS A 260 9.44 21.85 -3.30
CA LYS A 260 9.07 22.48 -4.57
C LYS A 260 8.15 21.56 -5.39
N LEU A 261 8.53 20.30 -5.58
CA LEU A 261 7.73 19.32 -6.33
C LEU A 261 6.36 19.07 -5.67
N ASN A 262 6.33 19.00 -4.34
CA ASN A 262 5.09 18.87 -3.59
C ASN A 262 4.20 20.11 -3.72
N SER A 263 4.78 21.31 -3.79
CA SER A 263 4.01 22.54 -4.03
C SER A 263 3.33 22.51 -5.40
N GLU A 264 4.05 22.08 -6.45
CA GLU A 264 3.49 21.87 -7.79
C GLU A 264 2.34 20.84 -7.75
N PHE A 265 2.52 19.72 -7.05
CA PHE A 265 1.45 18.74 -6.82
C PHE A 265 0.23 19.34 -6.12
N MET A 266 0.43 20.10 -5.04
CA MET A 266 -0.66 20.72 -4.28
C MET A 266 -1.43 21.77 -5.09
N ASP A 267 -0.77 22.43 -6.04
CA ASP A 267 -1.43 23.36 -6.96
C ASP A 267 -2.26 22.62 -8.00
N MET A 268 -1.76 21.52 -8.56
CA MET A 268 -2.55 20.65 -9.46
C MET A 268 -3.83 20.13 -8.80
N LEU A 269 -3.82 19.87 -7.48
CA LEU A 269 -5.02 19.47 -6.74
C LEU A 269 -6.06 20.59 -6.55
N LYS A 270 -5.66 21.85 -6.70
CA LYS A 270 -6.55 23.02 -6.59
C LYS A 270 -7.15 23.43 -7.93
N GLU A 271 -6.43 23.24 -9.03
CA GLU A 271 -6.88 23.57 -10.39
C GLU A 271 -8.11 22.77 -10.83
N ASP A 272 -8.33 21.60 -10.22
CA ASP A 272 -9.42 20.67 -10.49
C ASP A 272 -10.62 20.79 -9.50
N LYS A 273 -10.74 21.92 -8.79
CA LYS A 273 -11.86 22.25 -7.88
C LYS A 273 -13.04 22.92 -8.58
#